data_AF-W4M1V4-F1
#
_entry.id   AF-W4M1V4-F1
#
_cell.length_a   1.000
_cell.length_b   1.000
_cell.length_c   1.000
_cell.angle_alpha   90.00
_cell.angle_beta   90.00
_cell.angle_gamma   90.00
#
_symmetry.space_group_name_H-M   'P 1'
#
loop_
_entity.id
_entity.type
_entity.pdbx_description
1 polymer ?
#
loop_
_entity_poly.entity_id
_entity_poly.type
_entity_poly.pdbx_seq_one_letter_code
_entity_poly.pdbx_strand_id
1 'polypeptide(L)'
;MMQVVLSIQAGQVLPSTLLKKLGVYSRQSSLYKAFSELGRVERTLFLLEYMSNTDMRQQIRAETTKIESYNAFTDWIAFGGPVLCSGDPVEQEKRIKYRDLVANAVMLHNVVDMTNVLGELLEEGIRVTPEIVSRLSPYLTEHIKRFGLYLLDMAIRPEPLRPRPLFTTT
;
A
#
# COMPACT_ATOMS: atom_id res chain seq x y z
N MET A 1 -31.60 11.51 -8.72
CA MET A 1 -30.12 11.48 -8.81
C MET A 1 -29.56 12.88 -9.06
N MET A 2 -29.85 13.50 -10.21
CA MET A 2 -29.35 14.84 -10.57
C MET A 2 -29.75 15.94 -9.55
N GLN A 3 -30.98 15.89 -9.03
CA GLN A 3 -31.42 16.79 -7.96
C GLN A 3 -30.57 16.67 -6.69
N VAL A 4 -30.11 15.46 -6.33
CA VAL A 4 -29.24 15.26 -5.16
C VAL A 4 -27.87 15.90 -5.41
N VAL A 5 -27.31 15.73 -6.61
CA VAL A 5 -26.03 16.34 -7.00
C VAL A 5 -26.14 17.87 -6.97
N LEU A 6 -27.20 18.43 -7.55
CA LEU A 6 -27.46 19.87 -7.56
C LEU A 6 -27.69 20.42 -6.14
N SER A 7 -28.39 19.69 -5.27
CA SER A 7 -28.57 20.09 -3.86
C SER A 7 -27.27 20.06 -3.06
N ILE A 8 -26.35 19.13 -3.36
CA ILE A 8 -25.01 19.12 -2.76
C ILE A 8 -24.19 20.31 -3.27
N GLN A 9 -24.15 20.52 -4.59
CA GLN A 9 -23.41 21.63 -5.20
C GLN A 9 -23.93 23.00 -4.75
N ALA A 10 -25.23 23.14 -4.55
CA ALA A 10 -25.86 24.35 -4.03
C ALA A 10 -25.72 24.52 -2.51
N GLY A 11 -25.05 23.61 -1.80
CA GLY A 11 -24.86 23.66 -0.35
C GLY A 11 -26.15 23.46 0.47
N GLN A 12 -27.25 23.09 -0.17
CA GLN A 12 -28.56 22.88 0.45
C GLN A 12 -28.57 21.64 1.34
N VAL A 13 -27.74 20.64 1.01
CA VAL A 13 -27.63 19.39 1.77
C VAL A 13 -26.18 18.97 1.90
N LEU A 14 -25.74 18.74 3.14
CA LEU A 14 -24.41 18.20 3.42
C LEU A 14 -24.30 16.74 2.94
N PRO A 15 -23.22 16.36 2.24
CA PRO A 15 -22.98 14.97 1.82
C PRO A 15 -23.04 13.96 2.98
N SER A 16 -22.52 14.33 4.15
CA SER A 16 -22.54 13.49 5.36
C SER A 16 -23.96 13.18 5.84
N THR A 17 -24.88 14.14 5.72
CA THR A 17 -26.30 13.96 6.08
C THR A 17 -27.01 13.01 5.12
N LEU A 18 -26.71 13.12 3.81
CA LEU A 18 -27.21 12.19 2.80
C LEU A 18 -26.69 10.76 3.02
N LEU A 19 -25.40 10.61 3.29
CA LEU A 19 -24.79 9.30 3.58
C LEU A 19 -25.39 8.65 4.82
N LYS A 20 -25.59 9.40 5.91
CA LYS A 20 -26.31 8.90 7.10
C LYS A 20 -27.72 8.42 6.77
N LYS A 21 -28.48 9.19 5.98
CA LYS A 21 -29.86 8.85 5.61
C LYS A 21 -29.93 7.63 4.70
N LEU A 22 -28.99 7.50 3.77
CA LEU A 22 -28.85 6.34 2.89
C LEU A 22 -28.37 5.09 3.63
N GLY A 23 -27.59 5.23 4.70
CA GLY A 23 -27.09 4.13 5.53
C GLY A 23 -28.14 3.57 6.51
N VAL A 24 -28.90 4.44 7.19
CA VAL A 24 -29.82 4.04 8.28
C VAL A 24 -31.19 3.56 7.78
N TYR A 25 -31.71 4.12 6.68
CA TYR A 25 -33.05 3.80 6.12
C TYR A 25 -32.98 3.05 4.78
N SER A 26 -31.86 2.38 4.52
CA SER A 26 -31.42 1.97 3.18
C SER A 26 -32.43 1.10 2.42
N ARG A 27 -33.00 0.08 3.04
CA ARG A 27 -33.75 -0.96 2.31
C ARG A 27 -35.11 -0.52 1.75
N GLN A 28 -35.75 0.49 2.34
CA GLN A 28 -37.08 0.97 1.90
C GLN A 28 -37.03 2.25 1.06
N SER A 29 -35.92 2.99 1.08
CA SER A 29 -35.77 4.24 0.33
C SER A 29 -35.66 3.99 -1.18
N SER A 30 -36.57 4.58 -1.96
CA SER A 30 -36.50 4.55 -3.43
C SER A 30 -35.22 5.21 -3.96
N LEU A 31 -34.73 6.25 -3.27
CA LEU A 31 -33.49 6.93 -3.61
C LEU A 31 -32.27 6.02 -3.42
N TYR A 32 -32.23 5.26 -2.32
CA TYR A 32 -31.16 4.28 -2.10
C TYR A 32 -31.18 3.20 -3.18
N LYS A 33 -32.37 2.66 -3.52
CA LYS A 33 -32.51 1.67 -4.60
C LYS A 33 -31.98 2.22 -5.92
N ALA A 34 -32.32 3.46 -6.29
CA ALA A 34 -31.82 4.08 -7.50
C ALA A 34 -30.28 4.21 -7.54
N PHE A 35 -29.65 4.66 -6.44
CA PHE A 35 -28.18 4.71 -6.34
C PHE A 35 -27.54 3.31 -6.36
N SER A 36 -28.18 2.33 -5.72
CA SER A 36 -27.71 0.95 -5.70
C SER A 36 -27.75 0.31 -7.09
N GLU A 37 -28.81 0.53 -7.87
CA GLU A 37 -28.88 0.01 -9.25
C GLU A 37 -27.83 0.68 -10.14
N LEU A 38 -27.60 1.99 -10.01
CA LEU A 38 -26.50 2.65 -10.72
C LEU A 38 -25.15 2.01 -10.37
N GLY A 39 -24.87 1.79 -9.08
CA GLY A 39 -23.63 1.12 -8.65
C GLY A 39 -23.50 -0.32 -9.18
N ARG A 40 -24.62 -1.04 -9.39
CA ARG A 40 -24.61 -2.37 -10.03
C ARG A 40 -24.33 -2.28 -11.53
N VAL A 41 -24.81 -1.26 -12.22
CA VAL A 41 -24.49 -1.02 -13.64
C VAL A 41 -23.00 -0.74 -13.79
N GLU A 42 -22.44 0.19 -13.01
CA GLU A 42 -21.00 0.50 -13.01
C GLU A 42 -20.15 -0.75 -12.70
N ARG A 43 -20.54 -1.52 -11.67
CA ARG A 43 -19.89 -2.79 -11.35
C ARG A 43 -19.94 -3.78 -12.50
N THR A 44 -21.08 -3.90 -13.18
CA THR A 44 -21.24 -4.80 -14.33
C THR A 44 -20.34 -4.37 -15.48
N LEU A 45 -20.32 -3.08 -15.83
CA LEU A 45 -19.44 -2.53 -16.86
C LEU A 45 -17.97 -2.82 -16.54
N PHE A 46 -17.53 -2.52 -15.32
CA PHE A 46 -16.18 -2.83 -14.85
C PHE A 46 -15.86 -4.33 -14.94
N LEU A 47 -16.77 -5.22 -14.53
CA LEU A 47 -16.55 -6.66 -14.58
C LEU A 47 -16.45 -7.18 -16.02
N LEU A 48 -17.27 -6.66 -16.93
CA LEU A 48 -17.20 -7.01 -18.36
C LEU A 48 -15.89 -6.54 -18.96
N GLU A 49 -15.45 -5.32 -18.65
CA GLU A 49 -14.15 -4.79 -19.07
C GLU A 49 -13.00 -5.62 -18.49
N TYR A 50 -13.04 -5.90 -17.19
CA TYR A 50 -12.05 -6.74 -16.52
C TYR A 50 -11.97 -8.14 -17.14
N MET A 51 -13.08 -8.76 -17.50
CA MET A 51 -13.09 -10.09 -18.12
C MET A 51 -12.62 -10.08 -19.59
N SER A 52 -12.83 -8.99 -20.32
CA SER A 52 -12.47 -8.88 -21.73
C SER A 52 -11.05 -8.34 -21.97
N ASN A 53 -10.54 -7.47 -21.10
CA ASN A 53 -9.24 -6.81 -21.25
C ASN A 53 -8.16 -7.50 -20.40
N THR A 54 -7.21 -8.18 -21.06
CA THR A 54 -6.10 -8.87 -20.38
C THR A 54 -5.11 -7.90 -19.75
N ASP A 55 -4.80 -6.78 -20.40
CA ASP A 55 -3.81 -5.81 -19.92
C ASP A 55 -4.30 -5.14 -18.62
N MET A 56 -5.58 -4.77 -18.57
CA MET A 56 -6.24 -4.26 -17.37
C MET A 56 -6.13 -5.26 -16.20
N ARG A 57 -6.36 -6.56 -16.45
CA ARG A 57 -6.21 -7.58 -15.41
C ARG A 57 -4.77 -7.71 -14.92
N GLN A 58 -3.81 -7.67 -15.83
CA GLN A 58 -2.39 -7.76 -15.47
C GLN A 58 -1.98 -6.57 -14.60
N GLN A 59 -2.40 -5.36 -14.97
CA GLN A 59 -2.14 -4.15 -14.18
C GLN A 59 -2.77 -4.24 -12.79
N ILE A 60 -4.06 -4.62 -12.70
CA ILE A 60 -4.74 -4.78 -11.42
C ILE A 60 -4.04 -5.83 -10.55
N ARG A 61 -3.63 -6.96 -11.13
CA ARG A 61 -2.88 -7.99 -10.40
C ARG A 61 -1.53 -7.47 -9.93
N ALA A 62 -0.77 -6.75 -10.76
CA ALA A 62 0.52 -6.18 -10.38
C ALA A 62 0.39 -5.23 -9.18
N GLU A 63 -0.59 -4.33 -9.20
CA GLU A 63 -0.85 -3.42 -8.07
C GLU A 63 -1.35 -4.17 -6.83
N THR A 64 -2.21 -5.18 -7.02
CA THR A 64 -2.69 -6.03 -5.91
C THR A 64 -1.53 -6.75 -5.24
N THR A 65 -0.67 -7.41 -6.01
CA THR A 65 0.51 -8.12 -5.51
C THR A 65 1.46 -7.18 -4.77
N LYS A 66 1.64 -5.95 -5.25
CA LYS A 66 2.46 -4.94 -4.56
C LYS A 66 1.88 -4.58 -3.19
N ILE A 67 0.58 -4.33 -3.11
CA ILE A 67 -0.11 -4.00 -1.85
C ILE A 67 -0.12 -5.21 -0.89
N GLU A 68 -0.38 -6.41 -1.39
CA GLU A 68 -0.35 -7.65 -0.60
C GLU A 68 1.04 -7.91 -0.03
N SER A 69 2.09 -7.73 -0.83
CA SER A 69 3.48 -7.89 -0.38
C SER A 69 3.83 -6.87 0.70
N TYR A 70 3.40 -5.61 0.55
CA TYR A 70 3.59 -4.57 1.57
C TYR A 70 2.81 -4.88 2.86
N ASN A 71 1.56 -5.34 2.75
CA ASN A 71 0.76 -5.72 3.91
C ASN A 71 1.39 -6.91 4.66
N ALA A 72 1.79 -7.96 3.94
CA ALA A 72 2.50 -9.10 4.53
C ALA A 72 3.81 -8.67 5.22
N PHE A 73 4.56 -7.73 4.61
CA PHE A 73 5.76 -7.17 5.19
C PHE A 73 5.50 -6.34 6.45
N THR A 74 4.52 -5.45 6.43
CA THR A 74 4.16 -4.63 7.60
C THR A 74 3.61 -5.48 8.74
N ASP A 75 2.86 -6.53 8.44
CA ASP A 75 2.40 -7.51 9.43
C ASP A 75 3.56 -8.33 9.99
N TRP A 76 4.55 -8.67 9.17
CA TRP A 76 5.79 -9.30 9.63
C TRP A 76 6.61 -8.36 10.52
N ILE A 77 6.61 -7.05 10.28
CA ILE A 77 7.28 -6.09 11.17
C ILE A 77 6.52 -5.90 12.48
N ALA A 78 5.18 -5.96 12.45
CA ALA A 78 4.33 -5.68 13.60
C ALA A 78 4.59 -6.65 14.77
N PHE A 79 4.88 -6.10 15.95
CA PHE A 79 5.04 -6.85 17.20
C PHE A 79 3.77 -6.81 18.05
N GLY A 80 3.46 -7.92 18.74
CA GLY A 80 2.32 -8.00 19.67
C GLY A 80 1.00 -8.49 19.06
N GLY A 81 1.02 -9.05 17.85
CA GLY A 81 -0.14 -9.65 17.19
C GLY A 81 -0.97 -8.67 16.35
N PRO A 82 -1.91 -9.18 15.52
CA PRO A 82 -2.68 -8.36 14.58
C PRO A 82 -3.82 -7.58 15.23
N VAL A 83 -4.14 -7.85 16.49
CA VAL A 83 -5.32 -7.29 17.16
C VAL A 83 -4.95 -5.97 17.83
N LEU A 84 -5.65 -4.90 17.46
CA LEU A 84 -5.64 -3.64 18.19
C LEU A 84 -6.32 -3.87 19.54
N CYS A 85 -5.55 -4.21 20.57
CA CYS A 85 -6.09 -4.47 21.91
C CYS A 85 -6.76 -3.25 22.56
N SER A 86 -6.62 -2.06 21.98
CA SER A 86 -7.26 -0.83 22.44
C SER A 86 -8.32 -0.37 21.44
N GLY A 87 -9.52 -0.10 21.94
CA GLY A 87 -10.59 0.57 21.19
C GLY A 87 -10.39 2.09 21.06
N ASP A 88 -9.31 2.65 21.62
CA ASP A 88 -8.97 4.07 21.50
C ASP A 88 -8.39 4.39 20.12
N PRO A 89 -9.07 5.23 19.30
CA PRO A 89 -8.59 5.62 17.98
C PRO A 89 -7.18 6.24 17.99
N VAL A 90 -6.81 6.97 19.04
CA VAL A 90 -5.50 7.65 19.13
C VAL A 90 -4.37 6.63 19.23
N GLU A 91 -4.55 5.59 20.04
CA GLU A 91 -3.57 4.52 20.19
C GLU A 91 -3.45 3.65 18.94
N GLN A 92 -4.55 3.45 18.21
CA GLN A 92 -4.54 2.77 16.92
C GLN A 92 -3.75 3.57 15.88
N GLU A 93 -3.98 4.89 15.80
CA GLU A 93 -3.26 5.78 14.89
C GLU A 93 -1.75 5.79 15.18
N LYS A 94 -1.34 5.87 16.45
CA LYS A 94 0.07 5.80 16.85
C LYS A 94 0.72 4.49 16.40
N ARG A 95 0.03 3.35 16.59
CA ARG A 95 0.55 2.03 16.16
C ARG A 95 0.77 1.97 14.66
N ILE A 96 -0.16 2.48 13.87
CA ILE A 96 -0.01 2.55 12.41
C ILE A 96 1.23 3.37 12.05
N LYS A 97 1.36 4.59 12.60
CA LYS A 97 2.50 5.48 12.33
C LYS A 97 3.84 4.86 12.72
N TYR A 98 3.93 4.23 13.88
CA TYR A 98 5.17 3.58 14.31
C TYR A 98 5.52 2.37 13.45
N ARG A 99 4.51 1.58 13.05
CA ARG A 99 4.71 0.47 12.12
C ARG A 99 5.25 0.96 10.78
N ASP A 100 4.64 2.02 10.23
CA ASP A 100 5.06 2.60 8.95
C ASP A 100 6.47 3.20 9.04
N LEU A 101 6.84 3.81 10.17
CA LEU A 101 8.20 4.32 10.38
C LEU A 101 9.24 3.20 10.33
N VAL A 102 9.00 2.09 11.05
CA VAL A 102 9.91 0.94 11.06
C VAL A 102 9.95 0.28 9.68
N ALA A 103 8.81 0.14 9.01
CA ALA A 103 8.72 -0.40 7.66
C ALA A 103 9.57 0.40 6.67
N ASN A 104 9.45 1.72 6.68
CA ASN A 104 10.24 2.60 5.82
C ASN A 104 11.74 2.54 6.13
N ALA A 105 12.12 2.45 7.40
CA ALA A 105 13.53 2.32 7.80
C ALA A 105 14.15 1.01 7.30
N VAL A 106 13.43 -0.11 7.43
CA VAL A 106 13.87 -1.42 6.93
C VAL A 106 13.92 -1.43 5.40
N MET A 107 12.90 -0.88 4.73
CA MET A 107 12.87 -0.77 3.27
C MET A 107 14.05 0.06 2.75
N LEU A 108 14.41 1.15 3.42
CA LEU A 108 15.56 1.96 3.04
C LEU A 108 16.86 1.14 3.10
N HIS A 109 17.07 0.37 4.17
CA HIS A 109 18.23 -0.49 4.30
C HIS A 109 18.27 -1.56 3.20
N ASN A 110 17.14 -2.22 2.95
CA ASN A 110 17.00 -3.21 1.88
C ASN A 110 17.35 -2.62 0.51
N VAL A 111 16.83 -1.42 0.19
CA VAL A 111 17.14 -0.76 -1.08
C VAL A 111 18.63 -0.45 -1.21
N VAL A 112 19.27 0.03 -0.15
CA VAL A 112 20.71 0.34 -0.16
C VAL A 112 21.53 -0.93 -0.37
N ASP A 113 21.24 -2.01 0.38
CA ASP A 113 21.94 -3.29 0.23
C ASP A 113 21.75 -3.87 -1.17
N MET A 114 20.50 -3.91 -1.66
CA MET A 114 20.17 -4.38 -3.00
C MET A 114 20.90 -3.55 -4.07
N THR A 115 20.97 -2.24 -3.90
CA THR A 115 21.68 -1.34 -4.84
C THR A 115 23.18 -1.64 -4.85
N ASN A 116 23.79 -1.89 -3.69
CA ASN A 116 25.20 -2.22 -3.61
C ASN A 116 25.49 -3.56 -4.32
N VAL A 117 24.71 -4.59 -4.03
CA VAL A 117 24.85 -5.92 -4.66
C VAL A 117 24.62 -5.84 -6.17
N LEU A 118 23.61 -5.10 -6.63
CA LEU A 118 23.38 -4.91 -8.07
C LEU A 118 24.54 -4.16 -8.76
N GLY A 119 25.20 -3.25 -8.04
CA GLY A 119 26.40 -2.58 -8.51
C GLY A 119 27.59 -3.53 -8.65
N GLU A 120 27.81 -4.39 -7.67
CA GLU A 120 28.84 -5.44 -7.72
C GLU A 120 28.61 -6.40 -8.89
N LEU A 121 27.37 -6.85 -9.11
CA LEU A 121 27.02 -7.72 -10.24
C LEU A 121 27.29 -7.05 -11.60
N LEU A 122 27.05 -5.73 -11.72
CA LEU A 122 27.39 -4.97 -12.93
C LEU A 122 28.91 -4.90 -13.14
N GLU A 123 29.69 -4.71 -12.07
CA GLU A 123 31.16 -4.71 -12.12
C GLU A 123 31.73 -6.08 -12.52
N GLU A 124 31.07 -7.17 -12.11
CA GLU A 124 31.38 -8.55 -12.51
C GLU A 124 30.97 -8.88 -13.97
N GLY A 125 30.32 -7.95 -14.67
CA GLY A 125 29.89 -8.12 -16.06
C GLY A 125 28.54 -8.82 -16.23
N ILE A 126 27.78 -9.01 -15.15
CA ILE A 126 26.43 -9.56 -15.21
C ILE A 126 25.47 -8.48 -15.70
N ARG A 127 24.65 -8.83 -16.70
CA ARG A 127 23.71 -7.89 -17.32
C ARG A 127 22.51 -7.63 -16.42
N VAL A 128 22.53 -6.51 -15.71
CA VAL A 128 21.37 -5.96 -14.98
C VAL A 128 20.68 -4.92 -15.85
N THR A 129 19.39 -5.11 -16.16
CA THR A 129 18.58 -4.14 -16.92
C THR A 129 17.57 -3.42 -16.01
N PRO A 130 17.14 -2.20 -16.35
CA PRO A 130 16.09 -1.49 -15.60
C PRO A 130 14.79 -2.29 -15.46
N GLU A 131 14.46 -3.10 -16.46
CA GLU A 131 13.29 -3.99 -16.48
C GLU A 131 13.37 -5.13 -15.46
N ILE A 132 14.57 -5.60 -15.12
CA ILE A 132 14.78 -6.60 -14.07
C ILE A 132 14.66 -5.92 -12.71
N VAL A 133 15.31 -4.77 -12.55
CA VAL A 133 15.28 -4.00 -11.30
C VAL A 133 13.85 -3.56 -10.94
N SER A 134 13.01 -3.21 -11.93
CA SER A 134 11.62 -2.82 -11.70
C SER A 134 10.73 -3.95 -11.16
N ARG A 135 11.16 -5.21 -11.24
CA ARG A 135 10.45 -6.38 -10.71
C ARG A 135 10.85 -6.71 -9.27
N LEU A 136 11.88 -6.08 -8.73
CA LEU A 136 12.35 -6.31 -7.37
C LEU A 136 11.50 -5.52 -6.37
N SER A 137 11.28 -6.11 -5.21
CA SER A 137 10.58 -5.47 -4.09
C SER A 137 11.51 -5.28 -2.89
N PRO A 138 11.45 -4.15 -2.18
CA PRO A 138 12.29 -3.88 -1.02
C PRO A 138 11.79 -4.58 0.27
N TYR A 139 10.89 -5.55 0.16
CA TYR A 139 10.19 -6.19 1.28
C TYR A 139 10.86 -7.49 1.77
N LEU A 140 12.14 -7.68 1.43
CA LEU A 140 12.91 -8.87 1.83
C LEU A 140 13.09 -8.90 3.36
N THR A 141 12.86 -10.06 3.96
CA THR A 141 12.92 -10.25 5.42
C THR A 141 13.86 -11.37 5.86
N GLU A 142 14.31 -12.23 4.93
CA GLU A 142 15.09 -13.44 5.23
C GLU A 142 16.45 -13.14 5.87
N HIS A 143 17.10 -12.05 5.44
CA HIS A 143 18.39 -11.58 5.97
C HIS A 143 18.24 -10.82 7.29
N ILE A 144 17.03 -10.48 7.69
CA ILE A 144 16.76 -9.68 8.88
C ILE A 144 16.45 -10.60 10.05
N LYS A 145 17.36 -10.64 11.01
CA LYS A 145 17.04 -11.22 12.31
C LYS A 145 16.03 -10.31 12.99
N ARG A 146 14.81 -10.81 13.20
CA ARG A 146 13.73 -10.09 13.88
C ARG A 146 13.72 -10.28 15.40
N PHE A 147 14.09 -11.47 15.85
CA PHE A 147 14.08 -11.84 17.26
C PHE A 147 15.47 -12.28 17.69
N GLY A 148 15.85 -11.89 18.92
CA GLY A 148 17.11 -12.30 19.52
C GLY A 148 17.63 -11.25 20.50
N LEU A 149 18.78 -11.58 21.09
CA LEU A 149 19.54 -10.63 21.88
C LEU A 149 20.43 -9.80 20.95
N TYR A 150 20.30 -8.47 21.04
CA TYR A 150 21.18 -7.53 20.36
C TYR A 150 22.02 -6.83 21.41
N LEU A 151 23.34 -7.07 21.38
CA LEU A 151 24.29 -6.27 22.13
C LEU A 151 24.67 -5.09 21.23
N LEU A 152 24.01 -3.96 21.47
CA LEU A 152 24.24 -2.74 20.71
C LEU A 152 25.34 -1.93 21.40
N ASP A 153 26.49 -1.79 20.73
CA ASP A 153 27.49 -0.81 21.11
C ASP A 153 27.15 0.53 20.46
N MET A 154 26.66 1.47 21.27
CA MET A 154 26.26 2.80 20.81
C MET A 154 27.45 3.69 20.42
N ALA A 155 28.69 3.28 20.70
CA ALA A 155 29.89 3.96 20.22
C ALA A 155 30.19 3.64 18.74
N ILE A 156 29.73 2.48 18.25
CA ILE A 156 29.91 2.07 16.86
C ILE A 156 28.88 2.79 16.00
N ARG A 157 29.36 3.67 15.11
CA ARG A 157 28.50 4.32 14.12
C ARG A 157 28.37 3.42 12.89
N PRO A 158 27.16 3.19 12.38
CA PRO A 158 26.99 2.47 11.12
C PRO A 158 27.60 3.29 9.98
N GLU A 159 28.06 2.59 8.94
CA GLU A 159 28.49 3.25 7.71
C GLU A 159 27.36 4.10 7.14
N PRO A 160 27.66 5.30 6.62
CA PRO A 160 26.64 6.15 6.04
C PRO A 160 26.02 5.48 4.82
N LEU A 161 24.70 5.59 4.69
CA LEU A 161 23.99 5.12 3.50
C LEU A 161 24.45 5.94 2.29
N ARG A 162 25.16 5.30 1.36
CA ARG A 162 25.68 5.91 0.13
C ARG A 162 25.06 5.24 -1.09
N PRO A 163 23.80 5.57 -1.43
CA PRO A 163 23.16 4.99 -2.61
C PRO A 163 23.93 5.38 -3.87
N ARG A 164 24.38 4.38 -4.64
CA ARG A 164 25.00 4.58 -5.96
C ARG A 164 23.93 4.50 -7.06
N PRO A 165 24.00 5.35 -8.10
CA PRO A 165 23.15 5.18 -9.27
C PRO A 165 23.58 3.92 -10.04
N LEU A 166 22.62 3.02 -10.29
CA LEU A 166 22.86 1.80 -11.09
C LEU A 166 22.89 2.07 -12.59
N PHE A 167 22.14 3.08 -13.04
CA PHE A 167 22.02 3.45 -14.44
C PHE A 167 22.27 4.95 -14.58
N THR A 168 23.00 5.36 -15.62
CA THR A 168 23.09 6.76 -16.01
C THR A 168 21.74 7.20 -16.56
N THR A 169 21.10 8.20 -15.94
CA THR A 169 19.93 8.87 -16.52
C THR A 169 20.33 9.50 -17.86
N THR A 170 19.89 8.89 -18.95
CA THR A 170 19.77 9.52 -20.28
C THR A 170 18.69 10.59 -20.29
#